data_AF-A0A4V2R5S4-F1
#
_entry.id   AF-A0A4V2R5S4-F1
#
_cell.length_a   1.000
_cell.length_b   1.000
_cell.length_c   1.000
_cell.angle_alpha   90.00
_cell.angle_beta   90.00
_cell.angle_gamma   90.00
#
_symmetry.space_group_name_H-M   'P 1'
#
loop_
_entity.id
_entity.type
_entity.pdbx_description
1 polymer ?
#
loop_
_entity_poly.entity_id
_entity_poly.type
_entity_poly.pdbx_seq_one_letter_code
_entity_poly.pdbx_strand_id
1 'polypeptide(L)'
;MAKLNVVIPATNVIVDGVEYRKVDRDAQAGDIVRITDEDAHDQENLTRNGYYAVMVVDFFGDPHISDNDGDELDLCGWTYEAYEKVTEVAQPVEDGDTVTYEGKQYRKINRNANTGDTIIVTSWESSKHLPFNPTKIGDVFKSVKVDRDYDAHVGDYYVIYRSEYKVLEPVEAKADRLSVGDYVKVVDNLGSSGIPRGCTYIGEIRKIVEVDGSHVPYRAEKFDGSDYDWFREGKLVRATDEEVAAAKAALAAKSDPRNEFAKSDKVRLVSGGRDYPLNGYDNGKVYEVTEPIKHEGEPGTIEIKGGSVRTGYAKPEQLVKVTAEELAKEALTAKWAAIGRKVNEFKKGDIVLYVKNGKDVLGTVEDVSNSLLGVRVASTKLNDMSATYDAVYKVEHKATLVTPVEQRFDRVG
;
A
#
# COMPACT_ATOMS: atom_id res chain seq x y z
N MET A 1 -13.67 -11.01 -70.39
CA MET A 1 -12.63 -11.93 -69.90
C MET A 1 -11.89 -11.21 -68.78
N ALA A 2 -11.71 -11.88 -67.64
CA ALA A 2 -11.01 -11.35 -66.47
C ALA A 2 -9.53 -11.76 -66.48
N LYS A 3 -8.69 -10.96 -65.78
CA LYS A 3 -7.26 -11.13 -65.44
C LYS A 3 -6.26 -10.88 -66.58
N LEU A 4 -5.07 -10.31 -66.33
CA LEU A 4 -4.30 -10.20 -65.08
C LEU A 4 -3.85 -8.76 -64.79
N ASN A 5 -3.99 -8.34 -63.53
CA ASN A 5 -3.03 -7.41 -62.93
C ASN A 5 -1.74 -8.22 -62.69
N VAL A 6 -0.68 -7.87 -63.41
CA VAL A 6 0.67 -8.33 -63.08
C VAL A 6 1.35 -7.20 -62.32
N VAL A 7 1.50 -7.37 -61.02
CA VAL A 7 2.48 -6.64 -60.22
C VAL A 7 3.49 -7.68 -59.75
N ILE A 8 4.67 -7.66 -60.34
CA ILE A 8 5.90 -8.30 -59.86
C ILE A 8 6.98 -7.25 -60.19
N PRO A 9 7.78 -6.76 -59.22
CA PRO A 9 8.71 -7.67 -58.55
C PRO A 9 8.88 -7.46 -57.03
N ALA A 10 8.75 -8.56 -56.30
CA ALA A 10 9.63 -8.80 -55.17
C ALA A 10 10.97 -9.30 -55.75
N THR A 11 11.99 -8.45 -55.68
CA THR A 11 13.40 -8.84 -55.84
C THR A 11 14.13 -8.16 -54.71
N ASN A 12 13.96 -8.72 -53.51
CA ASN A 12 14.73 -8.27 -52.37
C ASN A 12 16.20 -8.64 -52.61
N VAL A 13 17.11 -7.78 -52.18
CA VAL A 13 18.56 -7.96 -52.29
C VAL A 13 19.16 -7.86 -50.90
N ILE A 14 20.19 -8.65 -50.63
CA ILE A 14 20.92 -8.58 -49.37
C ILE A 14 22.26 -7.93 -49.68
N VAL A 15 22.50 -6.76 -49.10
CA VAL A 15 23.76 -6.00 -49.22
C VAL A 15 24.31 -5.85 -47.81
N ASP A 16 25.54 -6.31 -47.60
CA ASP A 16 26.21 -6.33 -46.28
C ASP A 16 25.37 -6.91 -45.13
N GLY A 17 24.60 -7.96 -45.43
CA GLY A 17 23.75 -8.65 -44.46
C GLY A 17 22.43 -7.94 -44.15
N VAL A 18 22.11 -6.85 -44.84
CA VAL A 18 20.85 -6.12 -44.71
C VAL A 18 19.98 -6.38 -45.95
N GLU A 19 18.71 -6.71 -45.75
CA GLU A 19 17.75 -6.91 -46.84
C GLU A 19 17.18 -5.56 -47.32
N TYR A 20 17.04 -5.40 -48.63
CA TYR A 20 16.48 -4.21 -49.28
C TYR A 20 15.50 -4.63 -50.38
N ARG A 21 14.44 -3.84 -50.62
CA ARG A 21 13.45 -4.11 -51.67
C ARG A 21 13.48 -2.99 -52.70
N LYS A 22 13.38 -3.37 -53.98
CA LYS A 22 13.28 -2.40 -55.07
C LYS A 22 12.02 -1.56 -54.92
N VAL A 23 12.14 -0.24 -55.12
CA VAL A 23 11.02 0.70 -55.08
C VAL A 23 10.91 1.47 -56.39
N ASP A 24 9.70 1.92 -56.71
CA ASP A 24 9.41 2.75 -57.89
C ASP A 24 9.20 4.22 -57.44
N ARG A 25 10.29 4.80 -56.92
CA ARG A 25 10.43 6.20 -56.48
C ARG A 25 11.91 6.59 -56.49
N ASP A 26 12.19 7.89 -56.45
CA ASP A 26 13.56 8.39 -56.27
C ASP A 26 14.16 7.92 -54.93
N ALA A 27 15.48 7.78 -54.89
CA ALA A 27 16.19 7.30 -53.71
C ALA A 27 16.18 8.36 -52.60
N GLN A 28 16.20 7.91 -51.35
CA GLN A 28 16.22 8.76 -50.15
C GLN A 28 17.43 8.41 -49.29
N ALA A 29 17.83 9.32 -48.40
CA ALA A 29 18.88 9.03 -47.43
C ALA A 29 18.54 7.76 -46.61
N GLY A 30 19.48 6.82 -46.55
CA GLY A 30 19.30 5.51 -45.91
C GLY A 30 18.81 4.38 -46.83
N ASP A 31 18.40 4.69 -48.06
CA ASP A 31 18.22 3.70 -49.12
C ASP A 31 19.59 3.25 -49.67
N ILE A 32 19.57 2.23 -50.54
CA ILE A 32 20.69 1.93 -51.43
C ILE A 32 20.24 2.10 -52.89
N VAL A 33 21.19 2.41 -53.76
CA VAL A 33 20.97 2.47 -55.20
C VAL A 33 21.78 1.40 -55.91
N ARG A 34 21.22 0.81 -56.98
CA ARG A 34 21.97 -0.01 -57.93
C ARG A 34 22.27 0.81 -59.17
N ILE A 35 23.54 1.03 -59.48
CA ILE A 35 23.93 1.81 -60.67
C ILE A 35 23.61 1.01 -61.93
N THR A 36 22.75 1.55 -62.80
CA THR A 36 22.38 0.91 -64.08
C THR A 36 22.99 1.60 -65.29
N ASP A 37 23.62 2.75 -65.07
CA ASP A 37 24.23 3.54 -66.12
C ASP A 37 25.22 2.75 -66.98
N GLU A 38 25.24 3.02 -68.27
CA GLU A 38 26.11 2.33 -69.22
C GLU A 38 27.54 2.87 -69.17
N ASP A 39 27.69 4.13 -68.75
CA ASP A 39 28.97 4.81 -68.61
C ASP A 39 29.67 4.47 -67.28
N ALA A 40 29.02 3.70 -66.40
CA ALA A 40 29.66 3.14 -65.21
C ALA A 40 30.71 2.08 -65.62
N HIS A 41 31.97 2.29 -65.23
CA HIS A 41 33.09 1.40 -65.54
C HIS A 41 33.83 0.99 -64.27
N ASP A 42 34.10 -0.31 -64.13
CA ASP A 42 34.65 -0.99 -62.93
C ASP A 42 36.09 -0.56 -62.51
N GLN A 43 36.55 0.63 -62.91
CA GLN A 43 37.91 1.12 -62.65
C GLN A 43 37.99 2.51 -62.02
N GLU A 44 36.91 3.31 -61.94
CA GLU A 44 37.00 4.71 -61.47
C GLU A 44 35.72 5.13 -60.71
N ASN A 45 35.66 4.86 -59.41
CA ASN A 45 34.63 5.32 -58.45
C ASN A 45 33.30 4.52 -58.44
N LEU A 46 32.76 4.08 -59.59
CA LEU A 46 31.52 3.28 -59.65
C LEU A 46 31.65 1.96 -60.40
N THR A 47 31.05 0.91 -59.86
CA THR A 47 30.92 -0.40 -60.48
C THR A 47 29.53 -0.53 -61.09
N ARG A 48 29.45 -0.93 -62.37
CA ARG A 48 28.14 -1.12 -63.01
C ARG A 48 27.39 -2.28 -62.35
N ASN A 49 26.12 -2.06 -62.00
CA ASN A 49 25.30 -2.94 -61.15
C ASN A 49 25.80 -3.07 -59.70
N GLY A 50 26.77 -2.27 -59.27
CA GLY A 50 27.16 -2.13 -57.87
C GLY A 50 26.05 -1.48 -57.05
N TYR A 51 26.02 -1.82 -55.75
CA TYR A 51 25.07 -1.27 -54.79
C TYR A 51 25.79 -0.28 -53.87
N TYR A 52 25.22 0.91 -53.69
CA TYR A 52 25.82 1.99 -52.91
C TYR A 52 24.82 2.60 -51.95
N ALA A 53 25.26 2.94 -50.76
CA ALA A 53 24.43 3.57 -49.74
C ALA A 53 24.22 5.05 -50.06
N VAL A 54 22.96 5.48 -50.04
CA VAL A 54 22.60 6.89 -50.19
C VAL A 54 22.80 7.57 -48.84
N MET A 55 23.80 8.46 -48.79
CA MET A 55 24.13 9.21 -47.58
C MET A 55 23.19 10.41 -47.40
N VAL A 56 22.96 11.15 -48.49
CA VAL A 56 22.12 12.34 -48.52
C VAL A 56 21.54 12.50 -49.92
N VAL A 57 20.50 13.34 -50.05
CA VAL A 57 19.94 13.75 -51.34
C VAL A 57 20.02 15.26 -51.39
N ASP A 58 20.50 15.81 -52.49
CA ASP A 58 20.76 17.23 -52.65
C ASP A 58 19.47 18.06 -52.85
N PHE A 59 19.62 19.36 -53.12
CA PHE A 59 18.48 20.25 -53.34
C PHE A 59 17.69 19.94 -54.62
N PHE A 60 18.33 19.34 -55.63
CA PHE A 60 17.72 18.98 -56.92
C PHE A 60 17.13 17.56 -56.94
N GLY A 61 17.32 16.79 -55.86
CA GLY A 61 16.82 15.43 -55.74
C GLY A 61 17.85 14.37 -56.14
N ASP A 62 19.10 14.78 -56.34
CA ASP A 62 20.20 13.91 -56.77
C ASP A 62 20.82 13.21 -55.54
N PRO A 63 20.90 11.87 -55.52
CA PRO A 63 21.46 11.14 -54.39
C PRO A 63 22.99 11.28 -54.34
N HIS A 64 23.53 11.48 -53.14
CA HIS A 64 24.96 11.40 -52.86
C HIS A 64 25.28 10.07 -52.18
N ILE A 65 26.29 9.37 -52.68
CA ILE A 65 26.70 8.04 -52.22
C ILE A 65 28.17 8.03 -51.77
N SER A 66 28.56 7.03 -50.98
CA SER A 66 29.98 6.69 -50.84
C SER A 66 30.39 5.81 -52.03
N ASP A 67 31.41 6.24 -52.77
CA ASP A 67 31.90 5.51 -53.94
C ASP A 67 32.84 4.36 -53.55
N ASN A 68 33.45 3.69 -54.54
CA ASN A 68 34.36 2.56 -54.30
C ASN A 68 35.61 2.91 -53.48
N ASP A 69 36.04 4.17 -53.48
CA ASP A 69 37.21 4.66 -52.74
C ASP A 69 36.82 5.26 -51.37
N GLY A 70 35.52 5.32 -51.09
CA GLY A 70 34.95 5.84 -49.85
C GLY A 70 34.76 7.37 -49.87
N ASP A 71 34.90 8.00 -51.02
CA ASP A 71 34.65 9.42 -51.21
C ASP A 71 33.17 9.68 -51.51
N GLU A 72 32.71 10.91 -51.30
CA GLU A 72 31.36 11.34 -51.61
C GLU A 72 31.21 11.60 -53.12
N LEU A 73 30.22 10.96 -53.73
CA LEU A 73 29.89 11.14 -55.14
C LEU A 73 28.42 11.55 -55.31
N ASP A 74 28.20 12.65 -56.01
CA ASP A 74 26.90 13.13 -56.45
C ASP A 74 26.45 12.38 -57.72
N LEU A 75 25.26 11.78 -57.68
CA LEU A 75 24.66 11.02 -58.79
C LEU A 75 23.84 11.88 -59.75
N CYS A 76 23.99 13.21 -59.74
CA CYS A 76 23.39 14.09 -60.73
C CYS A 76 23.65 13.60 -62.16
N GLY A 77 22.57 13.30 -62.90
CA GLY A 77 22.62 12.83 -64.28
C GLY A 77 22.92 11.34 -64.46
N TRP A 78 23.12 10.57 -63.39
CA TRP A 78 23.32 9.11 -63.45
C TRP A 78 22.00 8.34 -63.40
N THR A 79 21.96 7.21 -64.09
CA THR A 79 20.80 6.29 -64.02
C THR A 79 21.00 5.18 -63.00
N TYR A 80 20.01 5.00 -62.13
CA TYR A 80 20.04 4.02 -61.05
C TYR A 80 18.66 3.42 -60.76
N GLU A 81 18.66 2.30 -60.03
CA GLU A 81 17.47 1.70 -59.41
C GLU A 81 17.51 1.92 -57.89
N ALA A 82 16.43 2.41 -57.30
CA ALA A 82 16.33 2.64 -55.86
C ALA A 82 15.84 1.39 -55.10
N TYR A 83 16.45 1.13 -53.95
CA TYR A 83 16.10 0.04 -53.05
C TYR A 83 16.02 0.53 -51.62
N GLU A 84 14.86 0.39 -51.00
CA GLU A 84 14.68 0.79 -49.61
C GLU A 84 14.97 -0.37 -48.66
N LYS A 85 15.51 -0.05 -47.49
CA LYS A 85 15.86 -1.05 -46.48
C LYS A 85 14.61 -1.80 -46.03
N VAL A 86 14.64 -3.13 -46.15
CA VAL A 86 13.66 -4.04 -45.56
C VAL A 86 14.07 -4.21 -44.10
N THR A 87 13.81 -3.19 -43.31
CA THR A 87 13.84 -3.34 -41.86
C THR A 87 12.66 -4.22 -41.45
N GLU A 88 12.90 -5.41 -40.90
CA GLU A 88 12.04 -5.95 -39.84
C GLU A 88 12.21 -5.10 -38.56
N VAL A 89 12.03 -3.78 -38.68
CA VAL A 89 11.61 -2.99 -37.53
C VAL A 89 10.11 -3.21 -37.52
N ALA A 90 9.64 -4.06 -36.60
CA ALA A 90 8.21 -4.30 -36.42
C ALA A 90 7.52 -2.93 -36.37
N GLN A 91 6.80 -2.60 -37.45
CA GLN A 91 6.08 -1.34 -37.54
C GLN A 91 5.19 -1.26 -36.30
N PRO A 92 5.16 -0.11 -35.60
CA PRO A 92 4.44 -0.02 -34.35
C PRO A 92 2.97 -0.41 -34.59
N VAL A 93 2.51 -1.49 -33.96
CA VAL A 93 1.12 -1.92 -34.10
C VAL A 93 0.29 -1.14 -33.09
N GLU A 94 -0.41 -0.13 -33.57
CA GLU A 94 -1.30 0.68 -32.73
C GLU A 94 -2.59 -0.06 -32.39
N ASP A 95 -2.95 -0.06 -31.11
CA ASP A 95 -4.23 -0.52 -30.59
C ASP A 95 -4.75 0.50 -29.57
N GLY A 96 -5.59 1.43 -30.05
CA GLY A 96 -6.12 2.54 -29.27
C GLY A 96 -5.01 3.39 -28.65
N ASP A 97 -4.91 3.37 -27.32
CA ASP A 97 -3.89 4.10 -26.55
C ASP A 97 -2.57 3.33 -26.36
N THR A 98 -2.46 2.12 -26.92
CA THR A 98 -1.26 1.29 -26.84
C THR A 98 -0.60 1.09 -28.19
N VAL A 99 0.68 0.74 -28.18
CA VAL A 99 1.47 0.43 -29.36
C VAL A 99 2.43 -0.71 -29.07
N THR A 100 2.55 -1.68 -29.97
CA THR A 100 3.56 -2.74 -29.87
C THR A 100 4.74 -2.40 -30.78
N TYR A 101 5.93 -2.26 -30.21
CA TYR A 101 7.17 -1.89 -30.91
C TYR A 101 8.33 -2.73 -30.37
N GLU A 102 9.19 -3.27 -31.24
CA GLU A 102 10.31 -4.15 -30.86
C GLU A 102 9.90 -5.33 -29.93
N GLY A 103 8.70 -5.88 -30.14
CA GLY A 103 8.17 -6.99 -29.33
C GLY A 103 7.70 -6.60 -27.93
N LYS A 104 7.67 -5.31 -27.58
CA LYS A 104 7.18 -4.78 -26.30
C LYS A 104 5.92 -3.96 -26.53
N GLN A 105 4.99 -4.03 -25.58
CA GLN A 105 3.80 -3.18 -25.58
C GLN A 105 4.10 -1.88 -24.83
N TYR A 106 3.66 -0.75 -25.37
CA TYR A 106 3.80 0.59 -24.80
C TYR A 106 2.44 1.28 -24.74
N ARG A 107 2.27 2.22 -23.81
CA ARG A 107 1.16 3.17 -23.77
C ARG A 107 1.62 4.52 -24.29
N LYS A 108 0.81 5.16 -25.12
CA LYS A 108 1.00 6.53 -25.59
C LYS A 108 0.65 7.51 -24.47
N ILE A 109 1.63 8.22 -23.95
CA ILE A 109 1.44 9.20 -22.87
C ILE A 109 1.59 10.62 -23.39
N ASN A 110 0.61 11.46 -23.07
CA ASN A 110 0.66 12.88 -23.37
C ASN A 110 1.44 13.66 -22.29
N ARG A 111 2.75 13.44 -22.23
CA ARG A 111 3.67 14.19 -21.36
C ARG A 111 4.85 14.73 -22.16
N ASN A 112 5.60 15.65 -21.55
CA ASN A 112 6.83 16.15 -22.13
C ASN A 112 7.89 15.02 -22.13
N ALA A 113 8.66 14.92 -23.22
CA ALA A 113 9.79 14.01 -23.29
C ALA A 113 10.93 14.51 -22.39
N ASN A 114 11.69 13.56 -21.86
CA ASN A 114 13.03 13.76 -21.33
C ASN A 114 14.05 13.21 -22.32
N THR A 115 15.32 13.55 -22.14
CA THR A 115 16.41 12.93 -22.89
C THR A 115 16.44 11.42 -22.63
N GLY A 116 16.47 10.61 -23.69
CA GLY A 116 16.47 9.16 -23.66
C GLY A 116 15.10 8.49 -23.73
N ASP A 117 14.01 9.27 -23.65
CA ASP A 117 12.64 8.74 -23.82
C ASP A 117 12.43 8.20 -25.25
N THR A 118 11.64 7.13 -25.35
CA THR A 118 11.11 6.66 -26.64
C THR A 118 9.83 7.43 -26.96
N ILE A 119 9.73 8.00 -28.15
CA ILE A 119 8.59 8.79 -28.60
C ILE A 119 8.02 8.21 -29.90
N ILE A 120 6.71 8.36 -30.10
CA ILE A 120 6.03 8.06 -31.36
C ILE A 120 5.49 9.36 -31.97
N VAL A 121 5.68 9.54 -33.27
CA VAL A 121 5.13 10.68 -34.02
C VAL A 121 3.64 10.45 -34.26
N THR A 122 2.80 11.29 -33.68
CA THR A 122 1.34 11.20 -33.76
C THR A 122 0.70 12.23 -34.69
N SER A 123 1.44 13.27 -35.05
CA SER A 123 1.06 14.22 -36.09
C SER A 123 2.32 14.76 -36.76
N TRP A 124 2.24 15.10 -38.04
CA TRP A 124 3.38 15.60 -38.79
C TRP A 124 2.94 16.68 -39.76
N GLU A 125 3.49 17.88 -39.63
CA GLU A 125 3.29 18.97 -40.58
C GLU A 125 4.61 19.28 -41.28
N SER A 126 4.83 18.67 -42.45
CA SER A 126 6.08 18.78 -43.21
C SER A 126 6.54 20.22 -43.47
N SER A 127 5.62 21.19 -43.53
CA SER A 127 5.92 22.62 -43.71
C SER A 127 6.60 23.28 -42.50
N LYS A 128 6.53 22.69 -41.31
CA LYS A 128 7.17 23.19 -40.08
C LYS A 128 8.57 22.62 -39.86
N HIS A 129 8.98 21.66 -40.70
CA HIS A 129 10.22 20.92 -40.58
C HIS A 129 11.14 21.20 -41.77
N LEU A 130 12.42 20.88 -41.60
CA LEU A 130 13.35 20.92 -42.71
C LEU A 130 12.88 19.95 -43.80
N PRO A 131 12.93 20.33 -45.09
CA PRO A 131 12.34 19.56 -46.20
C PRO A 131 12.95 18.17 -46.40
N PHE A 132 14.09 17.89 -45.76
CA PHE A 132 14.82 16.62 -45.86
C PHE A 132 14.63 15.71 -44.65
N ASN A 133 13.59 15.94 -43.83
CA ASN A 133 13.26 15.05 -42.72
C ASN A 133 12.33 13.93 -43.22
N PRO A 134 12.79 12.66 -43.33
CA PRO A 134 11.97 11.54 -43.81
C PRO A 134 10.92 11.08 -42.77
N THR A 135 10.80 11.78 -41.64
CA THR A 135 9.84 11.47 -40.57
C THR A 135 8.40 11.47 -41.08
N LYS A 136 7.64 10.45 -40.66
CA LYS A 136 6.20 10.31 -40.90
C LYS A 136 5.47 9.97 -39.60
N ILE A 137 4.14 10.14 -39.64
CA ILE A 137 3.27 9.69 -38.56
C ILE A 137 3.44 8.18 -38.37
N GLY A 138 3.58 7.76 -37.11
CA GLY A 138 3.85 6.39 -36.71
C GLY A 138 5.33 6.09 -36.48
N ASP A 139 6.25 6.95 -36.90
CA ASP A 139 7.68 6.71 -36.64
C ASP A 139 7.98 6.77 -35.14
N VAL A 140 8.87 5.88 -34.70
CA VAL A 140 9.33 5.78 -33.32
C VAL A 140 10.79 6.15 -33.23
N PHE A 141 11.11 7.07 -32.32
CA PHE A 141 12.47 7.57 -32.12
C PHE A 141 12.86 7.54 -30.65
N LYS A 142 14.16 7.49 -30.38
CA LYS A 142 14.72 7.77 -29.07
C LYS A 142 15.20 9.22 -29.02
N SER A 143 14.72 9.99 -28.04
CA SER A 143 15.18 11.37 -27.87
C SER A 143 16.64 11.39 -27.43
N VAL A 144 17.47 12.14 -28.14
CA VAL A 144 18.90 12.34 -27.82
C VAL A 144 19.09 13.55 -26.94
N LYS A 145 18.24 14.56 -27.11
CA LYS A 145 18.21 15.79 -26.32
C LYS A 145 16.79 16.35 -26.36
N VAL A 146 16.41 17.08 -25.31
CA VAL A 146 15.16 17.84 -25.27
C VAL A 146 15.49 19.29 -24.96
N ASP A 147 14.90 20.21 -25.72
CA ASP A 147 15.12 21.64 -25.53
C ASP A 147 14.17 22.25 -24.47
N ARG A 148 14.13 23.58 -24.38
CA ARG A 148 13.35 24.28 -23.35
C ARG A 148 11.84 24.23 -23.60
N ASP A 149 11.43 24.09 -24.85
CA ASP A 149 10.01 24.02 -25.27
C ASP A 149 9.52 22.58 -25.35
N TYR A 150 10.38 21.64 -24.95
CA TYR A 150 10.18 20.20 -24.92
C TYR A 150 10.13 19.56 -26.30
N ASP A 151 10.78 20.18 -27.28
CA ASP A 151 10.98 19.60 -28.59
C ASP A 151 12.09 18.53 -28.50
N ALA A 152 11.81 17.38 -29.11
CA ALA A 152 12.67 16.22 -29.01
C ALA A 152 13.64 16.20 -30.20
N HIS A 153 14.93 16.30 -29.91
CA HIS A 153 15.96 16.07 -30.91
C HIS A 153 16.19 14.57 -31.07
N VAL A 154 16.09 14.08 -32.31
CA VAL A 154 16.28 12.68 -32.67
C VAL A 154 17.42 12.61 -33.70
N GLY A 155 18.52 11.96 -33.32
CA GLY A 155 19.78 12.06 -34.10
C GLY A 155 20.40 13.47 -34.08
N ASP A 156 21.23 13.76 -35.07
CA ASP A 156 22.03 15.00 -35.11
C ASP A 156 21.27 16.20 -35.69
N TYR A 157 20.24 15.96 -36.52
CA TYR A 157 19.62 17.02 -37.33
C TYR A 157 18.09 17.12 -37.23
N TYR A 158 17.41 16.17 -36.59
CA TYR A 158 15.95 16.15 -36.61
C TYR A 158 15.36 16.62 -35.27
N VAL A 159 14.33 17.45 -35.37
CA VAL A 159 13.56 17.96 -34.23
C VAL A 159 12.11 17.56 -34.43
N ILE A 160 11.51 16.93 -33.42
CA ILE A 160 10.09 16.61 -33.39
C ILE A 160 9.44 17.52 -32.36
N TYR A 161 8.49 18.34 -32.79
CA TYR A 161 7.89 19.33 -31.89
C TYR A 161 7.07 18.65 -30.80
N ARG A 162 6.98 19.28 -29.63
CA ARG A 162 6.20 18.78 -28.49
C ARG A 162 4.76 18.42 -28.85
N SER A 163 4.15 19.14 -29.79
CA SER A 163 2.78 18.89 -30.27
C SER A 163 2.66 17.64 -31.14
N GLU A 164 3.76 17.16 -31.70
CA GLU A 164 3.79 16.13 -32.74
C GLU A 164 4.03 14.72 -32.22
N TYR A 165 4.53 14.58 -30.99
CA TYR A 165 4.82 13.27 -30.42
C TYR A 165 3.98 12.92 -29.18
N LYS A 166 3.94 11.61 -28.89
CA LYS A 166 3.59 11.05 -27.58
C LYS A 166 4.78 10.24 -27.06
N VAL A 167 4.96 10.24 -25.75
CA VAL A 167 6.00 9.41 -25.13
C VAL A 167 5.47 7.98 -25.00
N LEU A 168 6.28 7.01 -25.40
CA LEU A 168 5.99 5.59 -25.27
C LEU A 168 6.50 5.09 -23.92
N GLU A 169 5.56 4.75 -23.02
CA GLU A 169 5.88 4.11 -21.76
C GLU A 169 5.58 2.61 -21.85
N PRO A 170 6.55 1.71 -21.61
CA PRO A 170 6.30 0.28 -21.73
C PRO A 170 5.19 -0.16 -20.77
N VAL A 171 4.19 -0.90 -21.28
CA VAL A 171 3.10 -1.49 -20.49
C VAL A 171 3.65 -2.50 -19.47
N GLU A 172 4.76 -3.16 -19.78
CA GLU A 172 5.48 -4.05 -18.85
C GLU A 172 6.39 -3.31 -17.85
N ALA A 173 6.66 -2.00 -18.04
CA ALA A 173 7.51 -1.22 -17.12
C ALA A 173 6.78 -0.68 -15.88
N LYS A 174 5.55 -1.15 -15.61
CA LYS A 174 4.85 -0.81 -14.36
C LYS A 174 5.23 -1.72 -13.18
N ALA A 175 5.99 -2.79 -13.39
CA ALA A 175 6.35 -3.72 -12.32
C ALA A 175 7.49 -3.21 -11.42
N ASP A 176 8.43 -2.41 -11.94
CA ASP A 176 9.65 -2.01 -11.23
C ASP A 176 9.58 -0.66 -10.53
N ARG A 177 8.68 0.24 -10.95
CA ARG A 177 8.54 1.54 -10.27
C ARG A 177 7.70 1.40 -9.01
N LEU A 178 8.32 1.77 -7.89
CA LEU A 178 7.66 1.80 -6.60
C LEU A 178 6.46 2.76 -6.62
N SER A 179 5.31 2.29 -6.16
CA SER A 179 4.04 3.03 -6.19
C SER A 179 3.55 3.38 -4.79
N VAL A 180 2.64 4.35 -4.68
CA VAL A 180 1.93 4.62 -3.43
C VAL A 180 1.24 3.34 -2.94
N GLY A 181 1.48 2.99 -1.68
CA GLY A 181 1.00 1.75 -1.08
C GLY A 181 2.06 0.66 -0.97
N ASP A 182 3.14 0.72 -1.77
CA ASP A 182 4.21 -0.28 -1.71
C ASP A 182 4.96 -0.21 -0.38
N TYR A 183 5.29 -1.38 0.15
CA TYR A 183 6.22 -1.51 1.26
C TYR A 183 7.63 -1.68 0.73
N VAL A 184 8.56 -0.95 1.35
CA VAL A 184 9.93 -0.81 0.88
C VAL A 184 10.92 -0.97 2.00
N LYS A 185 12.07 -1.55 1.69
CA LYS A 185 13.23 -1.63 2.55
C LYS A 185 14.23 -0.55 2.16
N VAL A 186 14.71 0.20 3.15
CA VAL A 186 15.78 1.16 2.95
C VAL A 186 17.09 0.42 2.71
N VAL A 187 17.74 0.65 1.56
CA VAL A 187 19.04 0.04 1.24
C VAL A 187 20.20 1.03 1.39
N ASP A 188 19.90 2.33 1.43
CA ASP A 188 20.87 3.39 1.63
C ASP A 188 20.22 4.58 2.34
N ASN A 189 20.84 5.06 3.40
CA ASN A 189 20.35 6.17 4.23
C ASN A 189 20.99 7.53 3.92
N LEU A 190 21.85 7.63 2.90
CA LEU A 190 22.52 8.88 2.53
C LEU A 190 21.55 9.87 1.86
N GLY A 191 21.56 11.11 2.36
CA GLY A 191 20.81 12.23 1.80
C GLY A 191 21.42 12.79 0.51
N SER A 192 20.79 13.81 -0.07
CA SER A 192 21.26 14.48 -1.30
C SER A 192 22.68 15.05 -1.20
N SER A 193 23.16 15.34 0.01
CA SER A 193 24.51 15.84 0.31
C SER A 193 25.54 14.74 0.61
N GLY A 194 25.16 13.46 0.55
CA GLY A 194 26.03 12.34 0.92
C GLY A 194 26.20 12.15 2.44
N ILE A 195 25.40 12.82 3.26
CA ILE A 195 25.40 12.68 4.72
C ILE A 195 24.27 11.72 5.13
N PRO A 196 24.49 10.77 6.06
CA PRO A 196 23.44 9.90 6.58
C PRO A 196 22.29 10.69 7.21
N ARG A 197 21.05 10.28 6.94
CA ARG A 197 19.87 10.83 7.60
C ARG A 197 19.80 10.31 9.05
N GLY A 198 19.63 11.22 10.00
CA GLY A 198 19.66 10.91 11.44
C GLY A 198 18.54 9.97 11.94
N CYS A 199 17.44 9.86 11.18
CA CYS A 199 16.26 9.07 11.58
C CYS A 199 15.94 7.92 10.61
N THR A 200 16.85 7.60 9.68
CA THR A 200 16.66 6.56 8.66
C THR A 200 17.73 5.49 8.79
N TYR A 201 17.32 4.23 8.97
CA TYR A 201 18.24 3.11 9.14
C TYR A 201 18.20 2.18 7.92
N ILE A 202 19.37 1.67 7.53
CA ILE A 202 19.45 0.64 6.47
C ILE A 202 18.78 -0.64 6.99
N GLY A 203 17.98 -1.27 6.14
CA GLY A 203 17.15 -2.43 6.48
C GLY A 203 15.79 -2.10 7.08
N GLU A 204 15.52 -0.82 7.40
CA GLU A 204 14.22 -0.37 7.90
C GLU A 204 13.13 -0.53 6.84
N ILE A 205 11.96 -1.05 7.24
CA ILE A 205 10.80 -1.18 6.37
C ILE A 205 9.88 0.05 6.51
N ARG A 206 9.53 0.67 5.39
CA ARG A 206 8.66 1.84 5.28
C ARG A 206 7.55 1.62 4.25
N LYS A 207 6.52 2.46 4.27
CA LYS A 207 5.43 2.47 3.28
C LYS A 207 5.52 3.73 2.42
N ILE A 208 5.43 3.58 1.10
CA ILE A 208 5.33 4.73 0.21
C ILE A 208 3.94 5.33 0.30
N VAL A 209 3.88 6.63 0.54
CA VAL A 209 2.65 7.39 0.72
C VAL A 209 2.46 8.44 -0.37
N GLU A 210 3.52 8.84 -1.05
CA GLU A 210 3.47 9.83 -2.12
C GLU A 210 4.54 9.55 -3.18
N VAL A 211 4.19 9.82 -4.44
CA VAL A 211 5.10 9.79 -5.58
C VAL A 211 4.89 11.06 -6.41
N ASP A 212 5.85 11.99 -6.39
CA ASP A 212 5.68 13.35 -6.95
C ASP A 212 6.39 13.57 -8.30
N GLY A 213 7.16 12.58 -8.77
CA GLY A 213 7.89 12.66 -10.04
C GLY A 213 9.12 13.58 -10.03
N SER A 214 9.51 14.11 -8.87
CA SER A 214 10.73 14.89 -8.70
C SER A 214 12.00 14.01 -8.79
N HIS A 215 13.17 14.63 -8.63
CA HIS A 215 14.45 13.91 -8.57
C HIS A 215 14.64 13.10 -7.27
N VAL A 216 13.73 13.24 -6.30
CA VAL A 216 13.63 12.47 -5.04
C VAL A 216 12.18 11.99 -4.87
N PRO A 217 11.66 11.14 -5.76
CA PRO A 217 10.23 11.08 -6.00
C PRO A 217 9.43 10.34 -4.93
N TYR A 218 10.06 9.58 -4.03
CA TYR A 218 9.35 8.65 -3.14
C TYR A 218 9.29 9.16 -1.71
N ARG A 219 8.11 9.55 -1.24
CA ARG A 219 7.86 9.81 0.19
C ARG A 219 7.52 8.50 0.89
N ALA A 220 8.35 8.08 1.84
CA ALA A 220 8.13 6.86 2.61
C ALA A 220 8.06 7.11 4.12
N GLU A 221 7.03 6.54 4.75
CA GLU A 221 6.68 6.69 6.17
C GLU A 221 6.94 5.41 6.97
N LYS A 222 7.20 5.57 8.27
CA LYS A 222 7.18 4.46 9.23
C LYS A 222 5.77 3.91 9.42
N PHE A 223 5.66 2.66 9.85
CA PHE A 223 4.36 2.02 10.13
C PHE A 223 3.52 2.72 11.20
N ASP A 224 4.16 3.40 12.16
CA ASP A 224 3.51 4.15 13.23
C ASP A 224 3.21 5.61 12.87
N GLY A 225 3.56 6.05 11.64
CA GLY A 225 3.38 7.42 11.17
C GLY A 225 4.23 8.46 11.89
N SER A 226 5.17 8.04 12.75
CA SER A 226 5.98 8.95 13.58
C SER A 226 6.99 9.78 12.77
N ASP A 227 7.33 9.33 11.57
CA ASP A 227 8.42 9.88 10.77
C ASP A 227 8.25 9.58 9.28
N TYR A 228 8.80 10.44 8.44
CA TYR A 228 8.78 10.31 6.98
C TYR A 228 10.06 10.87 6.35
N ASP A 229 10.44 10.32 5.20
CA ASP A 229 11.58 10.79 4.42
C ASP A 229 11.31 10.68 2.91
N TRP A 230 12.04 11.49 2.15
CA TRP A 230 12.05 11.44 0.69
C TRP A 230 13.29 10.72 0.15
N PHE A 231 13.06 9.82 -0.81
CA PHE A 231 14.07 8.91 -1.35
C PHE A 231 14.17 9.03 -2.87
N ARG A 232 15.41 8.86 -3.36
CA ARG A 232 15.69 8.70 -4.79
C ARG A 232 15.46 7.26 -5.22
N GLU A 233 15.34 7.08 -6.52
CA GLU A 233 15.42 5.76 -7.14
C GLU A 233 16.73 5.04 -6.74
N GLY A 234 16.63 3.72 -6.47
CA GLY A 234 17.75 2.89 -6.00
C GLY A 234 18.10 2.98 -4.51
N LYS A 235 17.48 3.88 -3.73
CA LYS A 235 17.66 3.95 -2.25
C LYS A 235 16.65 3.09 -1.49
N LEU A 236 15.64 2.62 -2.21
CA LEU A 236 14.56 1.77 -1.73
C LEU A 236 14.48 0.54 -2.63
N VAL A 237 14.17 -0.61 -2.03
CA VAL A 237 13.77 -1.82 -2.75
C VAL A 237 12.43 -2.28 -2.22
N ARG A 238 11.61 -2.95 -3.04
CA ARG A 238 10.35 -3.53 -2.56
C ARG A 238 10.66 -4.55 -1.46
N ALA A 239 9.99 -4.42 -0.32
CA ALA A 239 10.11 -5.36 0.80
C ALA A 239 9.34 -6.65 0.50
N THR A 240 9.80 -7.79 1.01
CA THR A 240 9.03 -9.03 0.90
C THR A 240 7.88 -9.06 1.91
N ASP A 241 6.86 -9.89 1.68
CA ASP A 241 5.74 -10.03 2.61
C ASP A 241 6.20 -10.52 3.99
N GLU A 242 7.24 -11.35 4.06
CA GLU A 242 7.86 -11.80 5.31
C GLU A 242 8.55 -10.64 6.06
N GLU A 243 9.30 -9.79 5.36
CA GLU A 243 9.94 -8.61 5.96
C GLU A 243 8.89 -7.62 6.48
N VAL A 244 7.81 -7.41 5.73
CA VAL A 244 6.68 -6.57 6.13
C VAL A 244 5.96 -7.17 7.34
N ALA A 245 5.69 -8.48 7.33
CA ALA A 245 5.06 -9.17 8.45
C ALA A 245 5.94 -9.11 9.71
N ALA A 246 7.25 -9.33 9.58
CA ALA A 246 8.20 -9.24 10.68
C ALA A 246 8.29 -7.81 11.25
N ALA A 247 8.32 -6.79 10.40
CA ALA A 247 8.35 -5.40 10.84
C ALA A 247 7.03 -4.97 11.51
N LYS A 248 5.87 -5.40 10.98
CA LYS A 248 4.56 -5.21 11.62
C LYS A 248 4.48 -5.95 12.95
N ALA A 249 4.97 -7.18 13.04
CA ALA A 249 5.01 -7.95 14.27
C ALA A 249 5.94 -7.31 15.31
N ALA A 250 7.11 -6.78 14.90
CA ALA A 250 8.01 -6.04 15.77
C ALA A 250 7.40 -4.72 16.26
N LEU A 251 6.62 -4.02 15.43
CA LEU A 251 5.85 -2.84 15.87
C LEU A 251 4.71 -3.24 16.82
N ALA A 252 3.99 -4.31 16.53
CA ALA A 252 2.95 -4.83 17.42
C ALA A 252 3.52 -5.30 18.76
N ALA A 253 4.73 -5.87 18.76
CA ALA A 253 5.48 -6.20 19.98
C ALA A 253 5.95 -4.95 20.75
N LYS A 254 6.04 -3.79 20.08
CA LYS A 254 6.22 -2.47 20.71
C LYS A 254 4.90 -1.80 21.11
N SER A 255 3.73 -2.44 20.89
CA SER A 255 2.47 -1.91 21.40
C SER A 255 2.61 -1.74 22.91
N ASP A 256 2.42 -0.52 23.38
CA ASP A 256 2.54 -0.19 24.78
C ASP A 256 1.59 -1.09 25.59
N PRO A 257 2.07 -1.90 26.55
CA PRO A 257 1.21 -2.78 27.35
C PRO A 257 0.13 -2.02 28.12
N ARG A 258 0.28 -0.70 28.28
CA ARG A 258 -0.74 0.18 28.87
C ARG A 258 -1.98 0.33 28.00
N ASN A 259 -1.90 0.08 26.69
CA ASN A 259 -3.03 0.13 25.76
C ASN A 259 -4.13 -0.87 26.08
N GLU A 260 -3.82 -1.90 26.87
CA GLU A 260 -4.84 -2.85 27.35
C GLU A 260 -5.84 -2.21 28.32
N PHE A 261 -5.49 -1.07 28.93
CA PHE A 261 -6.28 -0.38 29.94
C PHE A 261 -6.92 0.89 29.36
N ALA A 262 -8.18 1.11 29.72
CA ALA A 262 -8.94 2.30 29.40
C ALA A 262 -9.22 3.11 30.67
N LYS A 263 -9.46 4.42 30.48
CA LYS A 263 -9.87 5.30 31.57
C LYS A 263 -11.16 4.79 32.20
N SER A 264 -11.20 4.77 33.53
CA SER A 264 -12.28 4.26 34.38
C SER A 264 -12.36 2.74 34.51
N ASP A 265 -11.43 1.98 33.91
CA ASP A 265 -11.34 0.54 34.14
C ASP A 265 -11.09 0.25 35.62
N LYS A 266 -11.73 -0.81 36.12
CA LYS A 266 -11.46 -1.36 37.45
C LYS A 266 -10.33 -2.37 37.35
N VAL A 267 -9.29 -2.17 38.15
CA VAL A 267 -8.08 -3.00 38.14
C VAL A 267 -7.71 -3.44 39.53
N ARG A 268 -7.29 -4.70 39.69
CA ARG A 268 -6.73 -5.22 40.93
C ARG A 268 -5.23 -5.06 40.91
N LEU A 269 -4.68 -4.48 41.97
CA LEU A 269 -3.23 -4.42 42.16
C LEU A 269 -2.75 -5.79 42.66
N VAL A 270 -1.90 -6.47 41.90
CA VAL A 270 -1.40 -7.81 42.26
C VAL A 270 -0.02 -7.78 42.92
N SER A 271 0.78 -6.73 42.70
CA SER A 271 2.12 -6.57 43.29
C SER A 271 2.55 -5.11 43.40
N GLY A 272 3.60 -4.84 44.17
CA GLY A 272 4.22 -3.51 44.31
C GLY A 272 3.50 -2.52 45.24
N GLY A 273 2.36 -2.88 45.83
CA GLY A 273 1.67 -2.03 46.80
C GLY A 273 2.51 -1.69 48.03
N ARG A 274 2.33 -0.47 48.54
CA ARG A 274 3.04 0.17 49.67
C ARG A 274 4.48 0.61 49.40
N ASP A 275 5.07 0.17 48.30
CA ASP A 275 6.36 0.67 47.84
C ASP A 275 6.16 1.89 46.95
N TYR A 276 7.12 2.80 46.92
CA TYR A 276 7.05 3.94 46.00
C TYR A 276 7.13 3.42 44.55
N PRO A 277 6.27 3.88 43.62
CA PRO A 277 5.34 5.02 43.68
C PRO A 277 3.88 4.68 44.08
N LEU A 278 3.63 3.49 44.64
CA LEU A 278 2.34 2.96 45.10
C LEU A 278 2.16 3.06 46.63
N ASN A 279 2.81 4.05 47.27
CA ASN A 279 2.63 4.36 48.68
C ASN A 279 1.15 4.65 48.96
N GLY A 280 0.50 3.85 49.82
CA GLY A 280 -0.93 4.00 50.12
C GLY A 280 -1.88 3.17 49.23
N TYR A 281 -1.33 2.30 48.39
CA TYR A 281 -2.05 1.27 47.65
C TYR A 281 -1.63 -0.11 48.18
N ASP A 282 -2.58 -1.00 48.41
CA ASP A 282 -2.34 -2.36 48.93
C ASP A 282 -2.59 -3.39 47.84
N ASN A 283 -1.77 -4.43 47.78
CA ASN A 283 -2.00 -5.58 46.92
C ASN A 283 -3.34 -6.27 47.28
N GLY A 284 -4.01 -6.82 46.26
CA GLY A 284 -5.31 -7.50 46.35
C GLY A 284 -6.52 -6.57 46.30
N LYS A 285 -6.34 -5.25 46.48
CA LYS A 285 -7.41 -4.26 46.38
C LYS A 285 -7.68 -3.84 44.93
N VAL A 286 -8.90 -3.35 44.71
CA VAL A 286 -9.36 -2.87 43.41
C VAL A 286 -9.34 -1.34 43.38
N TYR A 287 -8.79 -0.81 42.29
CA TYR A 287 -8.58 0.60 42.01
C TYR A 287 -9.19 0.97 40.67
N GLU A 288 -9.23 2.27 40.38
CA GLU A 288 -9.75 2.79 39.12
C GLU A 288 -8.62 3.45 38.32
N VAL A 289 -8.49 3.09 37.04
CA VAL A 289 -7.56 3.72 36.10
C VAL A 289 -8.04 5.14 35.80
N THR A 290 -7.20 6.13 36.04
CA THR A 290 -7.49 7.54 35.68
C THR A 290 -6.87 7.91 34.35
N GLU A 291 -5.61 7.51 34.12
CA GLU A 291 -4.87 7.75 32.89
C GLU A 291 -4.04 6.51 32.52
N PRO A 292 -4.42 5.75 31.47
CA PRO A 292 -3.67 4.56 31.06
C PRO A 292 -2.32 4.93 30.46
N ILE A 293 -2.27 6.00 29.66
CA ILE A 293 -1.03 6.53 29.10
C ILE A 293 -0.90 7.96 29.60
N LYS A 294 0.03 8.15 30.55
CA LYS A 294 0.39 9.47 31.04
C LYS A 294 1.74 9.89 30.46
N HIS A 295 1.81 11.12 29.95
CA HIS A 295 3.04 11.70 29.40
C HIS A 295 3.90 12.43 30.46
N GLU A 296 3.34 12.72 31.64
CA GLU A 296 4.01 13.42 32.74
C GLU A 296 4.09 12.53 33.99
N GLY A 297 5.28 12.04 34.35
CA GLY A 297 5.49 11.14 35.49
C GLY A 297 6.54 10.06 35.23
N GLU A 298 6.53 8.98 36.01
CA GLU A 298 7.43 7.83 35.79
C GLU A 298 7.04 7.10 34.48
N PRO A 299 7.94 7.07 33.47
CA PRO A 299 7.64 6.48 32.18
C PRO A 299 7.23 5.00 32.30
N GLY A 300 6.24 4.57 31.51
CA GLY A 300 5.78 3.18 31.50
C GLY A 300 4.82 2.80 32.63
N THR A 301 4.29 3.77 33.39
CA THR A 301 3.28 3.53 34.44
C THR A 301 1.87 3.96 34.01
N ILE A 302 0.87 3.42 34.71
CA ILE A 302 -0.57 3.68 34.63
C ILE A 302 -0.99 4.40 35.91
N GLU A 303 -1.71 5.50 35.77
CA GLU A 303 -2.23 6.22 36.93
C GLU A 303 -3.52 5.56 37.45
N ILE A 304 -3.55 5.27 38.74
CA ILE A 304 -4.69 4.69 39.45
C ILE A 304 -5.12 5.55 40.65
N LYS A 305 -6.41 5.56 40.97
CA LYS A 305 -6.98 6.22 42.17
C LYS A 305 -7.75 5.24 43.06
N GLY A 306 -8.07 5.70 44.28
CA GLY A 306 -8.82 4.93 45.28
C GLY A 306 -7.96 4.32 46.39
N GLY A 307 -6.66 4.63 46.41
CA GLY A 307 -5.78 4.37 47.56
C GLY A 307 -5.97 5.38 48.69
N SER A 308 -5.12 5.29 49.71
CA SER A 308 -5.09 6.29 50.81
C SER A 308 -4.42 7.61 50.41
N VAL A 309 -3.74 7.65 49.26
CA VAL A 309 -3.22 8.86 48.63
C VAL A 309 -3.98 9.14 47.33
N ARG A 310 -3.83 10.37 46.80
CA ARG A 310 -4.61 10.87 45.67
C ARG A 310 -4.43 10.04 44.39
N THR A 311 -3.19 9.67 44.08
CA THR A 311 -2.77 9.03 42.83
C THR A 311 -1.63 8.06 43.10
N GLY A 312 -1.66 6.91 42.44
CA GLY A 312 -0.60 5.90 42.46
C GLY A 312 -0.24 5.52 41.02
N TYR A 313 0.98 5.04 40.83
CA TYR A 313 1.52 4.75 39.51
C TYR A 313 1.94 3.29 39.43
N ALA A 314 1.16 2.46 38.75
CA ALA A 314 1.43 1.03 38.64
C ALA A 314 1.97 0.70 37.25
N LYS A 315 2.90 -0.26 37.16
CA LYS A 315 3.26 -0.84 35.86
C LYS A 315 2.15 -1.77 35.37
N PRO A 316 1.97 -1.96 34.05
CA PRO A 316 0.97 -2.86 33.48
C PRO A 316 0.97 -4.25 34.10
N GLU A 317 2.14 -4.84 34.30
CA GLU A 317 2.31 -6.18 34.88
C GLU A 317 1.88 -6.28 36.36
N GLN A 318 1.67 -5.15 37.05
CA GLN A 318 1.19 -5.10 38.43
C GLN A 318 -0.34 -5.05 38.51
N LEU A 319 -1.04 -4.95 37.39
CA LEU A 319 -2.48 -4.76 37.33
C LEU A 319 -3.16 -5.91 36.59
N VAL A 320 -4.34 -6.28 37.08
CA VAL A 320 -5.26 -7.21 36.39
C VAL A 320 -6.62 -6.55 36.27
N LYS A 321 -7.22 -6.57 35.08
CA LYS A 321 -8.59 -6.06 34.89
C LYS A 321 -9.59 -6.85 35.71
N VAL A 322 -10.54 -6.14 36.32
CA VAL A 322 -11.65 -6.73 37.06
C VAL A 322 -12.95 -6.24 36.43
N THR A 323 -13.83 -7.18 36.12
CA THR A 323 -15.15 -6.87 35.58
C THR A 323 -16.12 -6.46 36.68
N ALA A 324 -17.19 -5.73 36.30
CA ALA A 324 -18.27 -5.40 37.22
C ALA A 324 -18.97 -6.65 37.78
N GLU A 325 -19.04 -7.73 37.01
CA GLU A 325 -19.65 -8.99 37.42
C GLU A 325 -18.81 -9.71 38.50
N GLU A 326 -17.49 -9.77 38.34
CA GLU A 326 -16.58 -10.33 39.35
C GLU A 326 -16.65 -9.54 40.66
N LEU A 327 -16.67 -8.21 40.58
CA LEU A 327 -16.85 -7.36 41.75
C LEU A 327 -18.19 -7.61 42.45
N ALA A 328 -19.28 -7.79 41.69
CA ALA A 328 -20.59 -8.10 42.26
C ALA A 328 -20.61 -9.46 42.95
N LYS A 329 -19.94 -10.48 42.38
CA LYS A 329 -19.78 -11.82 42.97
C LYS A 329 -18.97 -11.78 44.26
N GLU A 330 -17.87 -11.03 44.30
CA GLU A 330 -17.06 -10.84 45.51
C GLU A 330 -17.83 -10.10 46.59
N ALA A 331 -18.53 -9.01 46.24
CA ALA A 331 -19.35 -8.26 47.18
C ALA A 331 -20.49 -9.11 47.75
N LEU A 332 -21.14 -9.94 46.92
CA LEU A 332 -22.15 -10.90 47.39
C LEU A 332 -21.54 -11.91 48.37
N THR A 333 -20.39 -12.48 48.01
CA THR A 333 -19.67 -13.43 48.86
C THR A 333 -19.31 -12.83 50.21
N ALA A 334 -18.83 -11.57 50.22
CA ALA A 334 -18.52 -10.85 51.45
C ALA A 334 -19.77 -10.60 52.32
N LYS A 335 -20.91 -10.24 51.72
CA LYS A 335 -22.18 -10.05 52.46
C LYS A 335 -22.64 -11.33 53.16
N TRP A 336 -22.56 -12.48 52.48
CA TRP A 336 -22.89 -13.77 53.08
C TRP A 336 -21.89 -14.19 54.16
N ALA A 337 -20.59 -13.98 53.92
CA ALA A 337 -19.55 -14.28 54.91
C ALA A 337 -19.69 -13.44 56.19
N ALA A 338 -20.12 -12.18 56.07
CA ALA A 338 -20.34 -11.28 57.22
C ALA A 338 -21.44 -11.79 58.18
N ILE A 339 -22.40 -12.58 57.68
CA ILE A 339 -23.42 -13.24 58.49
C ILE A 339 -23.05 -14.69 58.82
N GLY A 340 -21.81 -15.11 58.58
CA GLY A 340 -21.30 -16.44 58.89
C GLY A 340 -21.87 -17.56 58.01
N ARG A 341 -22.26 -17.26 56.77
CA ARG A 341 -22.90 -18.21 55.85
C ARG A 341 -22.24 -18.23 54.46
N LYS A 342 -22.43 -19.33 53.73
CA LYS A 342 -22.02 -19.44 52.33
C LYS A 342 -23.03 -18.74 51.41
N VAL A 343 -22.58 -18.32 50.22
CA VAL A 343 -23.48 -17.74 49.22
C VAL A 343 -24.62 -18.72 48.90
N ASN A 344 -25.85 -18.22 48.96
CA ASN A 344 -27.09 -19.00 48.78
C ASN A 344 -27.37 -20.04 49.87
N GLU A 345 -26.78 -19.91 51.06
CA GLU A 345 -27.07 -20.75 52.23
C GLU A 345 -28.28 -20.24 53.02
N PHE A 346 -29.46 -20.66 52.59
CA PHE A 346 -30.72 -20.39 53.30
C PHE A 346 -30.99 -21.43 54.39
N LYS A 347 -31.63 -21.01 55.48
CA LYS A 347 -32.07 -21.84 56.61
C LYS A 347 -33.56 -21.63 56.87
N LYS A 348 -34.17 -22.64 57.49
CA LYS A 348 -35.54 -22.53 57.99
C LYS A 348 -35.64 -21.36 58.97
N GLY A 349 -36.56 -20.45 58.69
CA GLY A 349 -36.78 -19.23 59.45
C GLY A 349 -36.19 -17.96 58.85
N ASP A 350 -35.42 -18.05 57.77
CA ASP A 350 -34.96 -16.85 57.06
C ASP A 350 -36.14 -16.07 56.48
N ILE A 351 -36.01 -14.75 56.41
CA ILE A 351 -36.92 -13.89 55.65
C ILE A 351 -36.29 -13.65 54.28
N VAL A 352 -37.03 -13.99 53.23
CA VAL A 352 -36.58 -13.85 51.85
C VAL A 352 -37.55 -12.99 51.04
N LEU A 353 -36.99 -12.27 50.08
CA LEU A 353 -37.70 -11.48 49.07
C LEU A 353 -37.58 -12.19 47.72
N TYR A 354 -38.69 -12.35 47.01
CA TYR A 354 -38.70 -12.94 45.67
C TYR A 354 -39.77 -12.30 44.78
N VAL A 355 -39.60 -12.41 43.47
CA VAL A 355 -40.57 -11.88 42.51
C VAL A 355 -41.58 -12.98 42.16
N LYS A 356 -42.87 -12.70 42.39
CA LYS A 356 -43.99 -13.53 41.95
C LYS A 356 -44.96 -12.69 41.13
N ASN A 357 -45.23 -13.10 39.89
CA ASN A 357 -46.12 -12.37 38.97
C ASN A 357 -45.75 -10.88 38.82
N GLY A 358 -44.46 -10.57 38.76
CA GLY A 358 -43.94 -9.21 38.63
C GLY A 358 -44.05 -8.35 39.90
N LYS A 359 -44.35 -8.95 41.06
CA LYS A 359 -44.41 -8.25 42.35
C LYS A 359 -43.41 -8.85 43.33
N ASP A 360 -42.79 -7.99 44.11
CA ASP A 360 -41.95 -8.38 45.24
C ASP A 360 -42.81 -8.97 46.36
N VAL A 361 -42.47 -10.18 46.77
CA VAL A 361 -43.14 -10.92 47.84
C VAL A 361 -42.13 -11.26 48.91
N LEU A 362 -42.49 -10.96 50.15
CA LEU A 362 -41.69 -11.24 51.33
C LEU A 362 -42.31 -12.40 52.10
N GLY A 363 -41.49 -13.38 52.49
CA GLY A 363 -41.98 -14.55 53.21
C GLY A 363 -40.91 -15.20 54.07
N THR A 364 -41.35 -16.11 54.95
CA THR A 364 -40.47 -16.88 55.84
C THR A 364 -40.20 -18.25 55.24
N VAL A 365 -38.92 -18.64 55.17
CA VAL A 365 -38.51 -19.98 54.72
C VAL A 365 -38.96 -21.02 55.74
N GLU A 366 -39.70 -22.03 55.30
CA GLU A 366 -40.12 -23.17 56.11
C GLU A 366 -39.36 -24.45 55.76
N ASP A 367 -39.05 -24.63 54.47
CA ASP A 367 -38.37 -25.81 53.94
C ASP A 367 -37.22 -25.41 53.02
N VAL A 368 -36.11 -26.14 53.11
CA VAL A 368 -34.90 -25.89 52.33
C VAL A 368 -34.51 -27.18 51.62
N SER A 369 -34.58 -27.18 50.29
CA SER A 369 -34.07 -28.27 49.43
C SER A 369 -32.76 -27.84 48.76
N ASN A 370 -32.21 -28.60 47.82
CA ASN A 370 -30.99 -28.17 47.10
C ASN A 370 -31.23 -26.95 46.19
N SER A 371 -32.34 -26.91 45.45
CA SER A 371 -32.63 -25.89 44.43
C SER A 371 -33.80 -24.97 44.76
N LEU A 372 -34.70 -25.41 45.65
CA LEU A 372 -35.93 -24.71 46.02
C LEU A 372 -36.01 -24.41 47.53
N LEU A 373 -36.70 -23.32 47.84
CA LEU A 373 -37.16 -22.92 49.17
C LEU A 373 -38.68 -23.07 49.22
N GLY A 374 -39.19 -23.64 50.29
CA GLY A 374 -40.59 -23.52 50.67
C GLY A 374 -40.77 -22.25 51.49
N VAL A 375 -41.50 -21.27 50.98
CA VAL A 375 -41.66 -19.95 51.59
C VAL A 375 -43.13 -19.74 51.98
N ARG A 376 -43.37 -19.52 53.27
CA ARG A 376 -44.69 -19.13 53.79
C ARG A 376 -44.83 -17.62 53.76
N VAL A 377 -45.89 -17.16 53.10
CA VAL A 377 -46.28 -15.75 53.02
C VAL A 377 -47.51 -15.55 53.90
N ALA A 378 -47.39 -14.67 54.90
CA ALA A 378 -48.51 -14.30 55.75
C ALA A 378 -49.55 -13.52 54.94
N SER A 379 -50.84 -13.76 55.19
CA SER A 379 -51.88 -12.94 54.57
C SER A 379 -51.82 -11.52 55.14
N THR A 380 -51.96 -10.53 54.26
CA THR A 380 -52.01 -9.11 54.64
C THR A 380 -53.42 -8.66 55.04
N LYS A 381 -54.43 -9.53 54.92
CA LYS A 381 -55.81 -9.22 55.29
C LYS A 381 -56.06 -9.56 56.75
N LEU A 382 -56.58 -8.59 57.50
CA LEU A 382 -57.10 -8.84 58.84
C LEU A 382 -58.14 -9.98 58.76
N ASN A 383 -57.93 -11.06 59.51
CA ASN A 383 -58.81 -12.25 59.60
C ASN A 383 -58.72 -13.28 58.45
N ASP A 384 -57.74 -13.18 57.57
CA ASP A 384 -57.50 -14.19 56.54
C ASP A 384 -56.38 -15.15 56.98
N MET A 385 -56.74 -16.37 57.38
CA MET A 385 -55.77 -17.41 57.77
C MET A 385 -55.16 -18.14 56.57
N SER A 386 -55.39 -17.71 55.34
CA SER A 386 -54.77 -18.32 54.15
C SER A 386 -53.31 -17.88 54.00
N ALA A 387 -52.45 -18.38 54.89
CA ALA A 387 -51.01 -18.34 54.65
C ALA A 387 -50.72 -19.12 53.36
N THR A 388 -50.21 -18.43 52.34
CA THR A 388 -49.85 -19.07 51.08
C THR A 388 -48.46 -19.68 51.20
N TYR A 389 -48.25 -20.79 50.50
CA TYR A 389 -46.99 -21.52 50.52
C TYR A 389 -46.47 -21.59 49.08
N ASP A 390 -45.27 -21.03 48.87
CA ASP A 390 -44.65 -20.90 47.56
C ASP A 390 -43.35 -21.68 47.47
N ALA A 391 -43.14 -22.35 46.34
CA ALA A 391 -41.86 -22.95 45.98
C ALA A 391 -41.02 -21.94 45.19
N VAL A 392 -39.88 -21.53 45.74
CA VAL A 392 -39.04 -20.46 45.21
C VAL A 392 -37.64 -20.98 44.88
N TYR A 393 -37.12 -20.72 43.70
CA TYR A 393 -35.75 -21.11 43.32
C TYR A 393 -34.69 -20.30 44.07
N LYS A 394 -33.62 -20.98 44.51
CA LYS A 394 -32.49 -20.33 45.21
C LYS A 394 -31.57 -19.52 44.29
N VAL A 395 -31.36 -19.99 43.07
CA VAL A 395 -30.33 -19.46 42.15
C VAL A 395 -30.88 -18.36 41.22
N GLU A 396 -29.98 -17.54 40.69
CA GLU A 396 -30.27 -16.43 39.75
C GLU A 396 -31.26 -15.39 40.27
N HIS A 397 -31.06 -14.90 41.49
CA HIS A 397 -31.81 -13.78 42.08
C HIS A 397 -33.31 -14.02 42.29
N LYS A 398 -33.76 -15.28 42.23
CA LYS A 398 -35.16 -15.63 42.48
C LYS A 398 -35.54 -15.64 43.96
N ALA A 399 -34.58 -15.70 44.88
CA ALA A 399 -34.79 -15.39 46.30
C ALA A 399 -33.60 -14.59 46.84
N THR A 400 -33.89 -13.45 47.46
CA THR A 400 -32.91 -12.57 48.10
C THR A 400 -33.08 -12.68 49.61
N LEU A 401 -32.01 -13.03 50.34
CA LEU A 401 -32.04 -13.03 51.80
C LEU A 401 -32.20 -11.60 52.31
N VAL A 402 -33.27 -11.35 53.06
CA VAL A 402 -33.55 -10.04 53.69
C VAL A 402 -33.09 -10.06 55.14
N THR A 403 -33.43 -11.12 55.88
CA THR A 403 -33.06 -11.24 57.29
C THR A 403 -32.74 -12.69 57.62
N PRO A 404 -31.49 -12.99 58.03
CA PRO A 404 -31.14 -14.33 58.48
C PRO A 404 -31.87 -14.65 59.79
N VAL A 405 -32.26 -15.92 59.97
CA VAL A 405 -32.98 -16.37 61.17
C VAL A 405 -32.25 -16.05 62.48
N GLU A 406 -30.92 -16.05 62.48
CA GLU A 406 -30.11 -15.75 63.66
C GLU A 406 -30.16 -14.27 64.09
N GLN A 407 -30.68 -13.38 63.24
CA GLN A 407 -30.83 -11.94 63.52
C GLN A 407 -32.29 -11.54 63.77
N ARG A 408 -33.21 -12.51 63.84
CA ARG A 408 -34.64 -12.27 64.07
C ARG A 408 -34.94 -12.08 65.55
N PHE A 409 -35.43 -10.91 65.93
CA PHE A 409 -35.85 -10.62 67.31
C PHE A 409 -37.14 -11.34 67.70
N ASP A 410 -38.01 -11.67 66.75
CA ASP A 410 -39.30 -12.33 66.98
C ASP A 410 -39.17 -13.82 67.36
N ARG A 411 -37.94 -14.33 67.47
CA ARG A 411 -37.62 -15.73 67.80
C ARG A 411 -36.75 -15.89 69.03
N VAL A 412 -36.30 -14.81 69.65
CA VAL A 412 -35.55 -14.86 70.91
C VAL A 412 -36.56 -14.83 72.05
N GLY A 413 -36.99 -16.01 72.48
CA GLY A 413 -37.80 -16.26 73.67
C GLY A 413 -37.02 -17.05 74.68
#